data_AF-A0A5S5D8R6-F1
#
_entry.id   AF-A0A5S5D8R6-F1
#
_cell.length_a   1.000
_cell.length_b   1.000
_cell.length_c   1.000
_cell.angle_alpha   90.00
_cell.angle_beta   90.00
_cell.angle_gamma   90.00
#
_symmetry.space_group_name_H-M   'P 1'
#
loop_
_entity.id
_entity.type
_entity.pdbx_description
1 polymer ?
#
loop_
_entity_poly.entity_id
_entity_poly.type
_entity_poly.pdbx_seq_one_letter_code
_entity_poly.pdbx_strand_id
1 'polypeptide(L)'
;MFDFKNSSIERFAGRFNIEGNILSVERFGSGHINDTFCVRTDKVGGKSYLLQRINNHIFTDVEGLMANTEIVLTHLKQRLADLGEADIERKTLTLVPTHRGELYYGNTEEGYWRMFILLEGTRSYDIVETPAQAYSGGQAFGNFQKLLADLDASRLVEILPHFHDLDFRMRNLREAIDADGCGRVKEVEDVLGYIFEREEDMRTVLVMGSRGELPLRITHNDTKFNNVLLDQDDRVQCVIDLDTVMPGYVAYDFGDAIRTIINSAAEDEADLSKIGLNIPLFRAYTEGYISAAKDFLTDSEIDSLIHGVYLLPFMQGVRFLTDYINGDKYYKTNYPTHNLVRTHAQLKLVREMELHRQHLTSILKESICA
;
A
#
# COMPACT_ATOMS: atom_id res chain seq x y z
N MET A 1 7.75 3.72 22.64
CA MET A 1 7.04 4.93 22.20
C MET A 1 7.72 6.10 22.90
N PHE A 2 8.66 6.77 22.24
CA PHE A 2 9.35 7.92 22.82
C PHE A 2 8.43 9.13 22.67
N ASP A 3 7.95 9.65 23.79
CA ASP A 3 7.07 10.81 23.85
C ASP A 3 7.94 12.08 23.65
N PHE A 4 8.19 12.45 22.39
CA PHE A 4 8.92 13.67 22.07
C PHE A 4 8.02 14.87 22.33
N LYS A 5 8.42 15.75 23.25
CA LYS A 5 7.75 17.05 23.45
C LYS A 5 7.71 17.83 22.12
N ASN A 6 6.60 18.50 21.81
CA ASN A 6 6.42 19.29 20.58
C ASN A 6 7.59 20.22 20.24
N SER A 7 8.25 20.82 21.25
CA SER A 7 9.43 21.67 21.07
C SER A 7 10.65 20.97 20.45
N SER A 8 10.70 19.64 20.47
CA SER A 8 11.75 18.84 19.82
C SER A 8 11.46 18.61 18.33
N ILE A 9 10.20 18.66 17.90
CA ILE A 9 9.77 18.38 16.53
C ILE A 9 9.90 19.62 15.65
N GLU A 10 9.57 20.80 16.20
CA GLU A 10 9.81 22.10 15.55
C GLU A 10 11.27 22.26 15.12
N ARG A 11 12.22 21.76 15.93
CA ARG A 11 13.65 21.75 15.62
C ARG A 11 13.96 20.99 14.32
N PHE A 12 13.28 19.87 14.07
CA PHE A 12 13.47 19.09 12.84
C PHE A 12 12.78 19.75 11.65
N ALA A 13 11.57 20.27 11.83
CA ALA A 13 10.87 21.05 10.80
C ALA A 13 11.72 22.24 10.32
N GLY A 14 12.38 22.95 11.25
CA GLY A 14 13.25 24.10 10.93
C GLY A 14 14.53 23.77 10.14
N ARG A 15 14.84 22.49 9.89
CA ARG A 15 15.96 22.07 9.03
C ARG A 15 15.62 22.11 7.54
N PHE A 16 14.34 22.19 7.20
CA PHE A 16 13.83 22.17 5.84
C PHE A 16 13.63 23.57 5.28
N ASN A 17 13.73 23.69 3.96
CA ASN A 17 13.55 24.94 3.23
C ASN A 17 12.06 25.29 3.09
N ILE A 18 11.45 25.70 4.20
CA ILE A 18 10.05 26.10 4.29
C ILE A 18 9.88 27.62 4.17
N GLU A 19 8.76 28.06 3.65
CA GLU A 19 8.40 29.48 3.55
C GLU A 19 7.71 29.99 4.82
N GLY A 20 8.29 31.00 5.47
CA GLY A 20 7.76 31.62 6.69
C GLY A 20 8.28 30.98 7.98
N ASN A 21 7.89 31.55 9.12
CA ASN A 21 8.20 30.99 10.43
C ASN A 21 7.17 29.93 10.81
N ILE A 22 7.61 28.88 11.50
CA ILE A 22 6.72 27.82 12.00
C ILE A 22 5.77 28.42 13.04
N LEU A 23 4.46 28.27 12.80
CA LEU A 23 3.40 28.63 13.73
C LEU A 23 2.99 27.45 14.61
N SER A 24 2.83 26.26 14.02
CA SER A 24 2.50 25.06 14.77
C SER A 24 3.02 23.80 14.09
N VAL A 25 3.27 22.78 14.91
CA VAL A 25 3.56 21.41 14.49
C VAL A 25 2.62 20.49 15.25
N GLU A 26 1.69 19.88 14.54
CA GLU A 26 0.60 19.07 15.11
C GLU A 26 0.65 17.65 14.53
N ARG A 27 0.37 16.64 15.35
CA ARG A 27 0.25 15.26 14.84
C ARG A 27 -0.86 15.20 13.79
N PHE A 28 -0.59 14.55 12.66
CA PHE A 28 -1.48 14.56 11.52
C PHE A 28 -1.67 13.15 10.94
N GLY A 29 -2.92 12.83 10.59
CA GLY A 29 -3.30 11.57 9.98
C GLY A 29 -3.44 10.39 10.97
N SER A 30 -3.89 9.25 10.43
CA SER A 30 -4.11 7.97 11.13
C SER A 30 -3.01 6.94 10.87
N GLY A 31 -1.98 7.28 10.08
CA GLY A 31 -0.93 6.37 9.65
C GLY A 31 -0.27 5.58 10.79
N HIS A 32 0.05 4.31 10.53
CA HIS A 32 0.53 3.36 11.54
C HIS A 32 2.04 3.10 11.50
N ILE A 33 2.71 3.46 10.41
CA ILE A 33 4.13 3.16 10.16
C ILE A 33 5.02 4.33 10.60
N ASN A 34 4.91 5.47 9.92
CA ASN A 34 5.68 6.69 10.22
C ASN A 34 4.92 7.62 11.17
N ASP A 35 5.64 8.40 11.97
CA ASP A 35 5.05 9.52 12.70
C ASP A 35 4.92 10.73 11.77
N THR A 36 3.70 11.20 11.57
CA THR A 36 3.39 12.29 10.62
C THR A 36 2.88 13.51 11.38
N PHE A 37 3.38 14.69 10.98
CA PHE A 37 3.05 15.98 11.57
C PHE A 37 2.72 17.00 10.48
N CYS A 38 1.69 17.80 10.69
CA CYS A 38 1.39 18.97 9.87
C CYS A 38 2.14 20.17 10.44
N VAL A 39 2.94 20.82 9.59
CA VAL A 39 3.68 22.04 9.91
C VAL A 39 3.00 23.21 9.19
N ARG A 40 2.50 24.18 9.96
CA ARG A 40 1.91 25.42 9.44
C ARG A 40 2.85 26.59 9.66
N THR A 41 2.87 27.54 8.72
CA THR A 41 3.74 28.73 8.79
C THR A 41 2.94 30.03 8.80
N ASP A 42 3.60 31.13 9.18
CA ASP A 42 3.01 32.47 9.24
C ASP A 42 2.90 33.16 7.87
N LYS A 43 3.35 32.50 6.81
CA LYS A 43 3.31 33.02 5.45
C LYS A 43 1.87 33.09 4.97
N VAL A 44 1.34 34.31 4.85
CA VAL A 44 0.01 34.55 4.26
C VAL A 44 -0.04 34.03 2.83
N GLY A 45 -0.95 33.10 2.55
CA GLY A 45 -1.07 32.41 1.26
C GLY A 45 0.07 31.42 0.97
N GLY A 46 0.88 31.09 1.98
CA GLY A 46 1.95 30.11 1.90
C GLY A 46 1.45 28.67 2.00
N LYS A 47 2.35 27.73 1.76
CA LYS A 47 2.07 26.28 1.81
C LYS A 47 2.14 25.76 3.24
N SER A 48 1.31 24.78 3.56
CA SER A 48 1.49 23.89 4.71
C SER A 48 2.39 22.70 4.32
N TYR A 49 2.99 22.03 5.30
CA TYR A 49 3.92 20.92 5.06
C TYR A 49 3.59 19.69 5.89
N LEU A 50 3.99 18.51 5.38
CA LEU A 50 3.96 17.24 6.09
C LEU A 50 5.38 16.86 6.48
N LEU A 51 5.70 16.95 7.77
CA LEU A 51 6.93 16.41 8.34
C LEU A 51 6.68 14.96 8.76
N GLN A 52 7.54 14.05 8.31
CA GLN A 52 7.46 12.64 8.67
C GLN A 52 8.77 12.17 9.31
N ARG A 53 8.65 11.48 10.45
CA ARG A 53 9.72 10.64 10.98
C ARG A 53 9.60 9.25 10.38
N ILE A 54 10.62 8.83 9.66
CA ILE A 54 10.69 7.52 9.03
C ILE A 54 10.90 6.46 10.13
N ASN A 55 10.10 5.39 10.07
CA ASN A 55 10.26 4.25 10.96
C ASN A 55 11.44 3.38 10.53
N ASN A 56 12.63 3.73 11.01
CA ASN A 56 13.88 3.05 10.67
C ASN A 56 14.06 1.67 11.33
N HIS A 57 13.06 1.18 12.07
CA HIS A 57 12.99 -0.23 12.48
C HIS A 57 12.36 -1.11 11.40
N ILE A 58 11.42 -0.56 10.64
CA ILE A 58 10.78 -1.24 9.48
C ILE A 58 11.62 -0.98 8.23
N PHE A 59 11.96 0.28 7.97
CA PHE A 59 12.76 0.71 6.83
C PHE A 59 14.22 0.85 7.26
N THR A 60 14.94 -0.26 7.25
CA THR A 60 16.34 -0.29 7.70
C THR A 60 17.29 0.40 6.73
N ASP A 61 16.99 0.37 5.42
CA ASP A 61 17.68 1.11 4.36
C ASP A 61 16.96 2.43 4.04
N VAL A 62 17.17 3.44 4.89
CA VAL A 62 16.56 4.77 4.71
C VAL A 62 17.13 5.50 3.48
N GLU A 63 18.39 5.25 3.14
CA GLU A 63 19.03 5.85 1.95
C GLU A 63 18.35 5.33 0.67
N GLY A 64 18.20 4.01 0.56
CA GLY A 64 17.46 3.38 -0.54
C GLY A 64 16.01 3.85 -0.63
N LEU A 65 15.31 3.97 0.51
CA LEU A 65 13.93 4.47 0.56
C LEU A 65 13.81 5.88 -0.02
N MET A 66 14.71 6.78 0.38
CA MET A 66 14.70 8.16 -0.10
C MET A 66 15.13 8.27 -1.56
N ALA A 67 16.08 7.43 -2.01
CA ALA A 67 16.48 7.34 -3.41
C ALA A 67 15.31 6.87 -4.30
N ASN A 68 14.59 5.81 -3.91
CA ASN A 68 13.38 5.36 -4.62
C ASN A 68 12.34 6.49 -4.69
N THR A 69 12.07 7.17 -3.57
CA THR A 69 11.11 8.28 -3.49
C THR A 69 11.50 9.41 -4.45
N GLU A 70 12.77 9.82 -4.47
CA GLU A 70 13.26 10.86 -5.37
C GLU A 70 13.11 10.47 -6.83
N ILE A 71 13.53 9.26 -7.21
CA ILE A 71 13.45 8.75 -8.58
C ILE A 71 11.98 8.75 -9.06
N VAL A 72 11.07 8.20 -8.24
CA VAL A 72 9.65 8.10 -8.56
C VAL A 72 9.03 9.48 -8.72
N LEU A 73 9.21 10.39 -7.74
CA LEU A 73 8.60 11.72 -7.80
C LEU A 73 9.16 12.56 -8.95
N THR A 74 10.45 12.46 -9.23
CA THR A 74 11.08 13.17 -10.35
C THR A 74 10.49 12.69 -11.68
N HIS A 75 10.37 11.37 -11.85
CA HIS A 75 9.77 10.78 -13.05
C HIS A 75 8.30 11.18 -13.20
N LEU A 76 7.48 11.05 -12.15
CA LEU A 76 6.07 11.44 -12.18
C LEU A 76 5.91 12.91 -12.59
N LYS A 77 6.69 13.83 -11.99
CA LYS A 77 6.64 15.25 -12.33
C LYS A 77 7.01 15.52 -13.79
N GLN A 78 8.04 14.85 -14.31
CA GLN A 78 8.44 14.97 -15.71
C GLN A 78 7.33 14.48 -16.64
N ARG A 79 6.74 13.30 -16.36
CA ARG A 79 5.66 12.74 -17.17
C ARG A 79 4.41 13.60 -17.16
N LEU A 80 4.02 14.14 -16.00
CA LEU A 80 2.90 15.08 -15.90
C LEU A 80 3.18 16.36 -16.71
N ALA A 81 4.41 16.89 -16.67
CA ALA A 81 4.81 18.04 -17.50
C ALA A 81 4.74 17.73 -19.00
N ASP A 82 5.22 16.56 -19.43
CA ASP A 82 5.17 16.12 -20.83
C ASP A 82 3.72 15.98 -21.35
N LEU A 83 2.79 15.63 -20.47
CA LEU A 83 1.35 15.55 -20.75
C LEU A 83 0.66 16.93 -20.73
N GLY A 84 1.37 18.00 -20.39
CA GLY A 84 0.84 19.36 -20.35
C GLY A 84 -0.03 19.67 -19.13
N GLU A 85 0.14 18.92 -18.03
CA GLU A 85 -0.58 19.17 -16.78
C GLU A 85 -0.25 20.55 -16.21
N ALA A 86 -1.28 21.36 -15.97
CA ALA A 86 -1.12 22.73 -15.54
C ALA A 86 -0.70 22.84 -14.06
N ASP A 87 -1.16 21.92 -13.21
CA ASP A 87 -0.93 21.93 -11.77
C ASP A 87 -0.30 20.62 -11.27
N ILE A 88 0.97 20.44 -11.64
CA ILE A 88 1.74 19.24 -11.30
C ILE A 88 1.90 19.08 -9.78
N GLU A 89 2.04 20.18 -9.03
CA GLU A 89 2.20 20.14 -7.58
C GLU A 89 0.97 19.54 -6.87
N ARG A 90 -0.23 19.63 -7.46
CA ARG A 90 -1.42 18.95 -6.95
C ARG A 90 -1.57 17.50 -7.39
N LYS A 91 -0.82 17.07 -8.41
CA LYS A 91 -0.94 15.74 -9.03
C LYS A 91 0.10 14.72 -8.55
N THR A 92 1.09 15.15 -7.77
CA THR A 92 2.06 14.27 -7.12
C THR A 92 2.70 14.94 -5.91
N LEU A 93 3.29 14.15 -5.01
CA LEU A 93 3.97 14.69 -3.83
C LEU A 93 5.20 15.50 -4.21
N THR A 94 5.54 16.48 -3.38
CA THR A 94 6.74 17.30 -3.55
C THR A 94 7.57 17.27 -2.29
N LEU A 95 8.76 16.66 -2.37
CA LEU A 95 9.76 16.73 -1.31
C LEU A 95 10.24 18.16 -1.13
N VAL A 96 10.40 18.56 0.13
CA VAL A 96 11.03 19.81 0.53
C VAL A 96 12.46 19.46 0.96
N PRO A 97 13.50 20.03 0.31
CA PRO A 97 14.88 19.77 0.69
C PRO A 97 15.23 20.46 2.02
N THR A 98 16.30 20.00 2.66
CA THR A 98 16.95 20.71 3.76
C THR A 98 17.56 22.02 3.27
N HIS A 99 17.94 22.91 4.19
CA HIS A 99 18.74 24.11 3.86
C HIS A 99 20.08 23.79 3.17
N ARG A 100 20.51 22.52 3.18
CA ARG A 100 21.71 22.03 2.51
C ARG A 100 21.44 21.33 1.18
N GLY A 101 20.18 21.19 0.78
CA GLY A 101 19.77 20.53 -0.45
C GLY A 101 19.52 19.02 -0.34
N GLU A 102 19.66 18.43 0.85
CA GLU A 102 19.39 17.00 1.08
C GLU A 102 17.87 16.75 1.15
N LEU A 103 17.38 15.57 0.75
CA LEU A 103 15.94 15.27 0.74
C LEU A 103 15.39 14.71 2.06
N TYR A 104 16.29 14.43 3.01
CA TYR A 104 15.95 14.04 4.37
C TYR A 104 17.05 14.54 5.33
N TYR A 105 16.73 14.55 6.62
CA TYR A 105 17.63 14.97 7.71
C TYR A 105 17.63 13.93 8.82
N GLY A 106 18.77 13.76 9.50
CA GLY A 106 18.86 12.98 10.73
C GLY A 106 19.75 11.75 10.61
N ASN A 107 19.73 10.93 11.65
CA ASN A 107 20.59 9.76 11.80
C ASN A 107 19.93 8.73 12.75
N THR A 108 20.65 7.66 13.07
CA THR A 108 20.17 6.60 13.97
C THR A 108 19.83 7.06 15.39
N GLU A 109 20.48 8.12 15.90
CA GLU A 109 20.22 8.67 17.24
C GLU A 109 19.01 9.61 17.27
N GLU A 110 18.89 10.50 16.27
CA GLU A 110 17.82 11.50 16.19
C GLU A 110 16.56 11.02 15.45
N GLY A 111 16.65 9.86 14.80
CA GLY A 111 15.69 9.41 13.79
C GLY A 111 15.91 10.10 12.45
N TYR A 112 15.30 9.56 11.40
CA TYR A 112 15.33 10.12 10.05
C TYR A 112 14.03 10.86 9.76
N TRP A 113 14.15 12.03 9.16
CA TRP A 113 13.05 12.96 8.93
C TRP A 113 13.04 13.40 7.48
N ARG A 114 11.86 13.44 6.87
CA ARG A 114 11.63 14.01 5.54
C ARG A 114 10.44 14.95 5.57
N MET A 115 10.35 15.82 4.57
CA MET A 115 9.25 16.78 4.49
C MET A 115 8.65 16.80 3.08
N PHE A 116 7.33 16.82 3.02
CA PHE A 116 6.58 17.08 1.79
C PHE A 116 5.79 18.38 1.90
N ILE A 117 5.45 18.97 0.76
CA ILE A 117 4.38 19.97 0.68
C ILE A 117 3.05 19.27 0.98
N LEU A 118 2.26 19.82 1.89
CA LEU A 118 0.91 19.33 2.17
C LEU A 118 -0.01 19.71 1.01
N LEU A 119 -0.71 18.73 0.44
CA LEU A 119 -1.76 18.99 -0.55
C LEU A 119 -3.03 19.44 0.17
N GLU A 120 -3.33 20.74 0.08
CA GLU A 120 -4.50 21.31 0.74
C GLU A 120 -5.80 21.07 -0.05
N GLY A 121 -6.92 21.03 0.67
CA GLY A 121 -8.23 20.81 0.07
C GLY A 121 -8.45 19.39 -0.44
N THR A 122 -7.61 18.43 -0.04
CA THR A 122 -7.77 17.01 -0.35
C THR A 122 -8.36 16.22 0.81
N ARG A 123 -8.97 15.08 0.51
CA ARG A 123 -9.45 14.08 1.48
C ARG A 123 -9.06 12.67 1.04
N SER A 124 -8.95 11.76 1.99
CA SER A 124 -8.87 10.32 1.76
C SER A 124 -9.93 9.61 2.60
N TYR A 125 -10.21 8.35 2.26
CA TYR A 125 -11.22 7.55 2.93
C TYR A 125 -10.61 6.24 3.42
N ASP A 126 -10.86 5.90 4.69
CA ASP A 126 -10.44 4.61 5.24
C ASP A 126 -11.35 3.46 4.76
N ILE A 127 -12.61 3.77 4.42
CA ILE A 127 -13.61 2.82 3.93
C ILE A 127 -14.20 3.34 2.63
N VAL A 128 -14.27 2.47 1.61
CA VAL A 128 -14.94 2.77 0.35
C VAL A 128 -16.40 2.36 0.45
N GLU A 129 -17.31 3.33 0.29
CA GLU A 129 -18.74 3.10 0.48
C GLU A 129 -19.51 3.12 -0.85
N THR A 130 -18.97 3.77 -1.88
CA THR A 130 -19.69 4.01 -3.14
C THR A 130 -18.92 3.50 -4.37
N PRO A 131 -19.64 3.05 -5.41
CA PRO A 131 -19.01 2.71 -6.69
C PRO A 131 -18.20 3.86 -7.30
N ALA A 132 -18.62 5.12 -7.13
CA ALA A 132 -17.89 6.28 -7.63
C ALA A 132 -16.50 6.41 -6.97
N GLN A 133 -16.43 6.24 -5.65
CA GLN A 133 -15.15 6.19 -4.94
C GLN A 133 -14.28 5.03 -5.44
N ALA A 134 -14.83 3.81 -5.52
CA ALA A 134 -14.10 2.64 -6.01
C ALA A 134 -13.54 2.86 -7.43
N TYR A 135 -14.32 3.44 -8.33
CA TYR A 135 -13.88 3.81 -9.67
C TYR A 135 -12.72 4.81 -9.64
N SER A 136 -12.83 5.89 -8.85
CA SER A 136 -11.75 6.86 -8.66
C SER A 136 -10.48 6.20 -8.10
N GLY A 137 -10.61 5.27 -7.15
CA GLY A 137 -9.46 4.51 -6.62
C GLY A 137 -8.78 3.64 -7.66
N GLY A 138 -9.56 2.93 -8.47
CA GLY A 138 -9.03 2.14 -9.60
C GLY A 138 -8.28 3.03 -10.58
N GLN A 139 -8.91 4.14 -10.98
CA GLN A 139 -8.30 5.12 -11.89
C GLN A 139 -7.00 5.70 -11.30
N ALA A 140 -6.95 5.97 -10.00
CA ALA A 140 -5.76 6.51 -9.33
C ALA A 140 -4.56 5.56 -9.45
N PHE A 141 -4.72 4.29 -9.05
CA PHE A 141 -3.62 3.32 -9.11
C PHE A 141 -3.26 2.91 -10.54
N GLY A 142 -4.25 2.82 -11.44
CA GLY A 142 -3.99 2.58 -12.86
C GLY A 142 -3.18 3.71 -13.50
N ASN A 143 -3.53 4.98 -13.19
CA ASN A 143 -2.77 6.15 -13.66
C ASN A 143 -1.37 6.21 -13.04
N PHE A 144 -1.25 5.91 -11.75
CA PHE A 144 0.06 5.86 -11.07
C PHE A 144 1.00 4.88 -11.77
N GLN A 145 0.54 3.65 -12.05
CA GLN A 145 1.33 2.66 -12.77
C GLN A 145 1.59 3.07 -14.23
N LYS A 146 0.61 3.67 -14.92
CA LYS A 146 0.79 4.18 -16.29
C LYS A 146 1.87 5.24 -16.38
N LEU A 147 1.90 6.18 -15.43
CA LEU A 147 2.92 7.24 -15.37
C LEU A 147 4.31 6.71 -15.04
N LEU A 148 4.43 5.50 -14.49
CA LEU A 148 5.70 4.84 -14.16
C LEU A 148 6.05 3.71 -15.12
N ALA A 149 5.21 3.41 -16.11
CA ALA A 149 5.35 2.23 -16.96
C ALA A 149 6.62 2.25 -17.83
N ASP A 150 7.16 3.43 -18.10
CA ASP A 150 8.41 3.66 -18.86
C ASP A 150 9.64 3.90 -17.98
N LEU A 151 9.49 3.89 -16.65
CA LEU A 151 10.60 3.96 -15.72
C LEU A 151 11.18 2.56 -15.47
N ASP A 152 12.47 2.40 -15.74
CA ASP A 152 13.20 1.15 -15.49
C ASP A 152 13.18 0.78 -14.01
N ALA A 153 12.46 -0.30 -13.69
CA ALA A 153 12.29 -0.82 -12.33
C ALA A 153 13.63 -1.21 -11.68
N SER A 154 14.66 -1.56 -12.46
CA SER A 154 15.98 -1.92 -11.90
C SER A 154 16.71 -0.74 -11.24
N ARG A 155 16.23 0.49 -11.44
CA ARG A 155 16.72 1.70 -10.77
C ARG A 155 16.25 1.81 -9.33
N LEU A 156 15.20 1.09 -8.94
CA LEU A 156 14.68 1.08 -7.57
C LEU A 156 15.21 -0.13 -6.82
N VAL A 157 15.52 0.08 -5.54
CA VAL A 157 15.88 -1.01 -4.63
C VAL A 157 14.65 -1.60 -3.97
N GLU A 158 14.70 -2.87 -3.56
CA GLU A 158 13.65 -3.50 -2.78
C GLU A 158 13.77 -3.06 -1.31
N ILE A 159 12.90 -2.13 -0.89
CA ILE A 159 12.94 -1.52 0.45
C ILE A 159 12.58 -2.52 1.55
N LEU A 160 11.61 -3.39 1.25
CA LEU A 160 11.19 -4.46 2.13
C LEU A 160 11.37 -5.79 1.38
N PRO A 161 12.53 -6.45 1.51
CA PRO A 161 12.79 -7.72 0.87
C PRO A 161 11.68 -8.74 1.13
N HIS A 162 11.26 -9.45 0.08
CA HIS A 162 10.25 -10.50 0.14
C HIS A 162 8.86 -10.00 0.58
N PHE A 163 8.52 -8.72 0.32
CA PHE A 163 7.27 -8.14 0.79
C PHE A 163 6.04 -8.93 0.31
N HIS A 164 5.96 -9.17 -1.00
CA HIS A 164 4.92 -9.98 -1.67
C HIS A 164 5.43 -11.32 -2.20
N ASP A 165 6.46 -11.89 -1.56
CA ASP A 165 7.00 -13.22 -1.92
C ASP A 165 6.28 -14.31 -1.13
N LEU A 166 5.38 -15.03 -1.80
CA LEU A 166 4.62 -16.12 -1.19
C LEU A 166 5.51 -17.28 -0.71
N ASP A 167 6.56 -17.64 -1.47
CA ASP A 167 7.44 -18.75 -1.10
C ASP A 167 8.18 -18.43 0.20
N PHE A 168 8.59 -17.18 0.38
CA PHE A 168 9.13 -16.70 1.66
C PHE A 168 8.09 -16.76 2.78
N ARG A 169 6.85 -16.30 2.56
CA ARG A 169 5.80 -16.36 3.60
C ARG A 169 5.46 -17.79 4.01
N MET A 170 5.42 -18.71 3.05
CA MET A 170 5.15 -20.12 3.33
C MET A 170 6.32 -20.82 4.04
N ARG A 171 7.58 -20.43 3.76
CA ARG A 171 8.73 -20.89 4.55
C ARG A 171 8.62 -20.42 6.01
N ASN A 172 8.31 -19.14 6.24
CA ASN A 172 8.14 -18.61 7.60
C ASN A 172 7.02 -19.33 8.37
N LEU A 173 5.91 -19.66 7.69
CA LEU A 173 4.83 -20.43 8.30
C LEU A 173 5.30 -21.83 8.72
N ARG A 174 6.01 -22.54 7.84
CA ARG A 174 6.57 -23.87 8.15
C ARG A 174 7.56 -23.82 9.33
N GLU A 175 8.45 -22.83 9.36
CA GLU A 175 9.37 -22.62 10.47
C GLU A 175 8.64 -22.33 11.80
N ALA A 176 7.57 -21.55 11.76
CA ALA A 176 6.73 -21.29 12.94
C ALA A 176 6.02 -22.56 13.43
N ILE A 177 5.54 -23.41 12.51
CA ILE A 177 4.93 -24.70 12.84
C ILE A 177 5.95 -25.64 13.48
N ASP A 178 7.14 -25.76 12.92
CA ASP A 178 8.20 -26.64 13.44
C ASP A 178 8.66 -26.19 14.84
N ALA A 179 8.72 -24.88 15.07
CA ALA A 179 9.08 -24.33 16.37
C ALA A 179 7.97 -24.45 17.41
N ASP A 180 6.70 -24.27 17.00
CA ASP A 180 5.47 -24.23 17.83
C ASP A 180 5.69 -23.59 19.21
N GLY A 181 6.39 -22.45 19.25
CA GLY A 181 6.92 -21.89 20.50
C GLY A 181 5.86 -21.54 21.54
N CYS A 182 4.59 -21.41 21.11
CA CYS A 182 3.44 -21.14 21.96
C CYS A 182 2.49 -22.34 22.12
N GLY A 183 2.76 -23.49 21.50
CA GLY A 183 1.87 -24.66 21.56
C GLY A 183 0.52 -24.45 20.87
N ARG A 184 0.46 -23.53 19.90
CA ARG A 184 -0.76 -23.04 19.24
C ARG A 184 -1.07 -23.80 17.94
N VAL A 185 -0.13 -24.55 17.38
CA VAL A 185 -0.32 -25.28 16.10
C VAL A 185 -1.53 -26.22 16.14
N LYS A 186 -1.71 -26.94 17.26
CA LYS A 186 -2.86 -27.84 17.47
C LYS A 186 -4.24 -27.16 17.41
N GLU A 187 -4.30 -25.84 17.56
CA GLU A 187 -5.54 -25.06 17.56
C GLU A 187 -5.97 -24.66 16.13
N VAL A 188 -5.07 -24.83 15.16
CA VAL A 188 -5.22 -24.26 13.80
C VAL A 188 -4.98 -25.28 12.69
N GLU A 189 -5.06 -26.59 12.99
CA GLU A 189 -4.81 -27.66 12.03
C GLU A 189 -5.71 -27.58 10.79
N ASP A 190 -6.98 -27.21 10.97
CA ASP A 190 -7.95 -27.01 9.88
C ASP A 190 -7.59 -25.80 9.01
N VAL A 191 -7.11 -24.72 9.63
CA VAL A 191 -6.63 -23.51 8.94
C VAL A 191 -5.38 -23.81 8.13
N LEU A 192 -4.45 -24.59 8.69
CA LEU A 192 -3.24 -25.04 7.99
C LEU A 192 -3.58 -25.94 6.80
N GLY A 193 -4.52 -26.87 6.96
CA GLY A 193 -5.02 -27.69 5.85
C GLY A 193 -5.55 -26.83 4.71
N TYR A 194 -6.39 -25.83 5.02
CA TYR A 194 -6.92 -24.89 4.03
C TYR A 194 -5.82 -24.11 3.28
N ILE A 195 -4.77 -23.70 3.99
CA ILE A 195 -3.63 -22.95 3.41
C ILE A 195 -2.82 -23.86 2.48
N PHE A 196 -2.41 -25.03 2.95
CA PHE A 196 -1.55 -25.93 2.15
C PHE A 196 -2.25 -26.49 0.92
N GLU A 197 -3.58 -26.70 0.96
CA GLU A 197 -4.38 -27.09 -0.21
C GLU A 197 -4.33 -26.06 -1.36
N ARG A 198 -4.06 -24.79 -1.06
CA ARG A 198 -4.10 -23.68 -2.03
C ARG A 198 -2.74 -23.13 -2.39
N GLU A 199 -1.67 -23.61 -1.77
CA GLU A 199 -0.33 -23.04 -1.93
C GLU A 199 0.09 -23.00 -3.40
N GLU A 200 -0.09 -24.10 -4.15
CA GLU A 200 0.26 -24.16 -5.58
C GLU A 200 -0.50 -23.11 -6.40
N ASP A 201 -1.82 -22.99 -6.24
CA ASP A 201 -2.64 -22.03 -6.97
C ASP A 201 -2.24 -20.57 -6.64
N MET A 202 -1.95 -20.28 -5.38
CA MET A 202 -1.58 -18.94 -4.93
C MET A 202 -0.18 -18.53 -5.42
N ARG A 203 0.67 -19.49 -5.83
CA ARG A 203 1.99 -19.21 -6.43
C ARG A 203 1.92 -18.77 -7.88
N THR A 204 0.74 -18.73 -8.52
CA THR A 204 0.61 -18.46 -9.96
C THR A 204 1.35 -17.19 -10.42
N VAL A 205 1.13 -16.05 -9.76
CA VAL A 205 1.79 -14.76 -10.14
C VAL A 205 3.31 -14.88 -10.04
N LEU A 206 3.81 -15.47 -8.96
CA LEU A 206 5.24 -15.68 -8.74
C LEU A 206 5.85 -16.59 -9.82
N VAL A 207 5.15 -17.68 -10.18
CA VAL A 207 5.58 -18.61 -11.22
C VAL A 207 5.62 -17.94 -12.59
N MET A 208 4.57 -17.21 -12.97
CA MET A 208 4.54 -16.45 -14.23
C MET A 208 5.69 -15.44 -14.30
N GLY A 209 5.92 -14.71 -13.21
CA GLY A 209 7.05 -13.79 -13.09
C GLY A 209 8.42 -14.48 -13.25
N SER A 210 8.63 -15.61 -12.58
CA SER A 210 9.89 -16.38 -12.69
C SER A 210 10.18 -16.92 -14.09
N ARG A 211 9.12 -17.11 -14.91
CA ARG A 211 9.20 -17.54 -16.30
C ARG A 211 9.41 -16.37 -17.27
N GLY A 212 9.40 -15.13 -16.79
CA GLY A 212 9.49 -13.92 -17.61
C GLY A 212 8.19 -13.62 -18.38
N GLU A 213 7.06 -14.22 -17.99
CA GLU A 213 5.76 -13.97 -18.60
C GLU A 213 5.16 -12.64 -18.12
N LEU A 214 5.54 -12.19 -16.92
CA LEU A 214 5.15 -10.89 -16.36
C LEU A 214 6.35 -9.93 -16.39
N PRO A 215 6.21 -8.73 -16.96
CA PRO A 215 7.24 -7.71 -16.86
C PRO A 215 7.33 -7.23 -15.41
N LEU A 216 8.56 -7.00 -14.94
CA LEU A 216 8.80 -6.34 -13.67
C LEU A 216 8.47 -4.86 -13.81
N ARG A 217 7.55 -4.35 -12.99
CA ARG A 217 7.11 -2.94 -12.98
C ARG A 217 7.41 -2.29 -11.65
N ILE A 218 7.30 -0.97 -11.61
CA ILE A 218 7.23 -0.23 -10.35
C ILE A 218 5.80 -0.30 -9.84
N THR A 219 5.61 -0.92 -8.68
CA THR A 219 4.32 -1.09 -8.02
C THR A 219 4.29 -0.34 -6.70
N HIS A 220 3.10 0.01 -6.24
CA HIS A 220 2.91 0.73 -4.98
C HIS A 220 3.06 -0.18 -3.75
N ASN A 221 2.61 -1.42 -3.85
CA ASN A 221 2.61 -2.48 -2.84
C ASN A 221 1.77 -2.24 -1.57
N ASP A 222 1.26 -1.04 -1.29
CA ASP A 222 0.24 -0.79 -0.25
C ASP A 222 -0.94 0.03 -0.80
N THR A 223 -1.81 -0.60 -1.58
CA THR A 223 -2.84 0.10 -2.38
C THR A 223 -4.16 0.26 -1.63
N LYS A 224 -4.08 0.49 -0.32
CA LYS A 224 -5.25 0.87 0.48
C LYS A 224 -5.84 2.18 -0.06
N PHE A 225 -7.16 2.32 0.01
CA PHE A 225 -7.83 3.49 -0.52
C PHE A 225 -7.45 4.80 0.19
N ASN A 226 -7.06 4.73 1.47
CA ASN A 226 -6.60 5.91 2.20
C ASN A 226 -5.23 6.45 1.71
N ASN A 227 -4.53 5.70 0.85
CA ASN A 227 -3.36 6.16 0.10
C ASN A 227 -3.72 6.87 -1.23
N VAL A 228 -5.00 7.14 -1.47
CA VAL A 228 -5.47 7.98 -2.58
C VAL A 228 -6.02 9.30 -2.02
N LEU A 229 -5.47 10.42 -2.51
CA LEU A 229 -5.99 11.75 -2.23
C LEU A 229 -6.97 12.18 -3.32
N LEU A 230 -8.16 12.58 -2.89
CA LEU A 230 -9.24 13.11 -3.71
C LEU A 230 -9.48 14.59 -3.39
N ASP A 231 -10.03 15.36 -4.33
CA ASP A 231 -10.53 16.72 -4.03
C ASP A 231 -11.93 16.68 -3.38
N GLN A 232 -12.53 17.86 -3.20
CA GLN A 232 -13.86 18.00 -2.60
C GLN A 232 -14.99 17.39 -3.46
N ASP A 233 -14.73 17.18 -4.75
CA ASP A 233 -15.65 16.59 -5.72
C ASP A 233 -15.32 15.10 -5.98
N ASP A 234 -14.51 14.46 -5.13
CA ASP A 234 -14.03 13.07 -5.25
C ASP A 234 -13.22 12.75 -6.51
N ARG A 235 -12.59 13.76 -7.11
CA ARG A 235 -11.68 13.56 -8.24
C ARG A 235 -10.26 13.29 -7.74
N VAL A 236 -9.61 12.31 -8.36
CA VAL A 236 -8.25 11.89 -8.04
C VAL A 236 -7.26 13.06 -8.17
N GLN A 237 -6.54 13.32 -7.09
CA GLN A 237 -5.40 14.24 -7.06
C GLN A 237 -4.10 13.46 -7.22
N CYS A 238 -3.77 12.56 -6.28
CA CYS A 238 -2.57 11.72 -6.39
C CYS A 238 -2.63 10.49 -5.49
N VAL A 239 -1.69 9.57 -5.71
CA VAL A 239 -1.37 8.48 -4.79
C VAL A 239 -0.29 8.95 -3.81
N ILE A 240 -0.38 8.55 -2.55
CA ILE A 240 0.55 8.90 -1.46
C ILE A 240 1.08 7.64 -0.78
N ASP A 241 1.95 7.80 0.22
CA ASP A 241 2.61 6.70 0.95
C ASP A 241 3.52 5.83 0.07
N LEU A 242 4.52 6.48 -0.53
CA LEU A 242 5.42 5.88 -1.52
C LEU A 242 6.50 4.97 -0.91
N ASP A 243 6.38 4.59 0.37
CA ASP A 243 7.45 3.90 1.10
C ASP A 243 7.66 2.46 0.67
N THR A 244 6.61 1.87 0.10
CA THR A 244 6.64 0.52 -0.45
C THR A 244 6.66 0.53 -1.97
N VAL A 245 6.91 1.70 -2.59
CA VAL A 245 7.10 1.78 -4.04
C VAL A 245 8.45 1.18 -4.41
N MET A 246 8.39 0.03 -5.08
CA MET A 246 9.55 -0.77 -5.45
C MET A 246 9.15 -1.73 -6.58
N PRO A 247 10.11 -2.49 -7.15
CA PRO A 247 9.81 -3.43 -8.22
C PRO A 247 8.83 -4.54 -7.79
N GLY A 248 7.89 -4.89 -8.67
CA GLY A 248 6.87 -5.92 -8.43
C GLY A 248 6.03 -6.21 -9.68
N TYR A 249 4.92 -6.91 -9.50
CA TYR A 249 3.96 -7.22 -10.57
C TYR A 249 2.65 -6.49 -10.32
N VAL A 250 2.03 -5.96 -11.37
CA VAL A 250 0.79 -5.16 -11.28
C VAL A 250 -0.37 -5.88 -10.56
N ALA A 251 -0.39 -7.21 -10.64
CA ALA A 251 -1.34 -8.06 -9.92
C ALA A 251 -1.28 -7.86 -8.40
N TYR A 252 -0.13 -7.48 -7.84
CA TYR A 252 0.01 -7.25 -6.41
C TYR A 252 -0.79 -6.03 -5.96
N ASP A 253 -0.60 -4.89 -6.63
CA ASP A 253 -1.36 -3.67 -6.38
C ASP A 253 -2.86 -3.88 -6.62
N PHE A 254 -3.22 -4.52 -7.74
CA PHE A 254 -4.62 -4.79 -8.04
C PHE A 254 -5.27 -5.66 -6.96
N GLY A 255 -4.59 -6.73 -6.54
CA GLY A 255 -5.07 -7.64 -5.51
C GLY A 255 -5.21 -6.99 -4.13
N ASP A 256 -4.22 -6.18 -3.72
CA ASP A 256 -4.24 -5.55 -2.39
C ASP A 256 -5.31 -4.44 -2.30
N ALA A 257 -5.54 -3.70 -3.39
CA ALA A 257 -6.65 -2.77 -3.47
C ALA A 257 -8.00 -3.49 -3.36
N ILE A 258 -8.22 -4.55 -4.16
CA ILE A 258 -9.47 -5.31 -4.11
C ILE A 258 -9.72 -5.89 -2.70
N ARG A 259 -8.70 -6.46 -2.06
CA ARG A 259 -8.77 -7.00 -0.70
C ARG A 259 -9.38 -6.03 0.31
N THR A 260 -9.05 -4.75 0.19
CA THR A 260 -9.48 -3.70 1.12
C THR A 260 -10.80 -3.05 0.71
N ILE A 261 -11.08 -2.97 -0.59
CA ILE A 261 -12.25 -2.26 -1.13
C ILE A 261 -13.52 -3.11 -1.08
N ILE A 262 -13.43 -4.41 -1.35
CA ILE A 262 -14.63 -5.24 -1.58
C ILE A 262 -15.08 -6.00 -0.35
N ASN A 263 -14.29 -5.99 0.73
CA ASN A 263 -14.65 -6.65 1.97
C ASN A 263 -15.75 -5.85 2.70
N SER A 264 -16.89 -6.48 2.97
CA SER A 264 -18.01 -5.82 3.68
C SER A 264 -17.80 -5.65 5.18
N ALA A 265 -16.70 -6.16 5.73
CA ALA A 265 -16.36 -6.07 7.14
C ALA A 265 -14.89 -5.69 7.36
N ALA A 266 -14.55 -5.37 8.62
CA ALA A 266 -13.18 -5.05 9.01
C ALA A 266 -12.22 -6.26 8.86
N GLU A 267 -10.92 -5.98 8.77
CA GLU A 267 -9.86 -7.00 8.65
C GLU A 267 -9.81 -7.96 9.86
N ASP A 268 -10.31 -7.53 11.01
CA ASP A 268 -10.37 -8.25 12.28
C ASP A 268 -11.81 -8.58 12.73
N GLU A 269 -12.77 -8.67 11.80
CA GLU A 269 -14.14 -9.06 12.12
C GLU A 269 -14.21 -10.52 12.62
N ALA A 270 -14.68 -10.69 13.86
CA ALA A 270 -14.82 -11.99 14.49
C ALA A 270 -16.06 -12.76 13.99
N ASP A 271 -17.12 -12.06 13.59
CA ASP A 271 -18.30 -12.66 13.00
C ASP A 271 -18.12 -12.86 11.49
N LEU A 272 -17.60 -14.04 11.12
CA LEU A 272 -17.34 -14.42 9.74
C LEU A 272 -18.58 -14.40 8.83
N SER A 273 -19.80 -14.35 9.38
CA SER A 273 -21.02 -14.24 8.58
C SER A 273 -21.21 -12.87 7.94
N LYS A 274 -20.53 -11.84 8.47
CA LYS A 274 -20.56 -10.47 7.92
C LYS A 274 -19.54 -10.25 6.81
N ILE A 275 -18.62 -11.19 6.61
CA ILE A 275 -17.60 -11.12 5.56
C ILE A 275 -18.22 -11.64 4.27
N GLY A 276 -18.49 -10.72 3.36
CA GLY A 276 -18.97 -10.96 2.00
C GLY A 276 -18.28 -10.02 1.02
N LEU A 277 -18.61 -10.19 -0.26
CA LEU A 277 -18.05 -9.38 -1.34
C LEU A 277 -19.01 -8.28 -1.75
N ASN A 278 -18.53 -7.05 -1.77
CA ASN A 278 -19.22 -5.95 -2.43
C ASN A 278 -18.90 -5.97 -3.94
N ILE A 279 -19.62 -6.82 -4.69
CA ILE A 279 -19.45 -6.98 -6.14
C ILE A 279 -19.61 -5.66 -6.91
N PRO A 280 -20.57 -4.76 -6.58
CA PRO A 280 -20.62 -3.43 -7.20
C PRO A 280 -19.32 -2.63 -7.06
N LEU A 281 -18.65 -2.67 -5.90
CA LEU A 281 -17.36 -2.00 -5.72
C LEU A 281 -16.24 -2.69 -6.50
N PHE A 282 -16.23 -4.03 -6.55
CA PHE A 282 -15.28 -4.78 -7.39
C PHE A 282 -15.36 -4.34 -8.84
N ARG A 283 -16.59 -4.28 -9.40
CA ARG A 283 -16.82 -3.85 -10.78
C ARG A 283 -16.35 -2.42 -11.00
N ALA A 284 -16.76 -1.48 -10.16
CA ALA A 284 -16.41 -0.08 -10.33
C ALA A 284 -14.89 0.16 -10.22
N TYR A 285 -14.21 -0.48 -9.26
CA TYR A 285 -12.75 -0.41 -9.16
C TYR A 285 -12.06 -0.99 -10.39
N THR A 286 -12.51 -2.16 -10.85
CA THR A 286 -11.94 -2.83 -12.03
C THR A 286 -12.09 -1.98 -13.28
N GLU A 287 -13.28 -1.40 -13.51
CA GLU A 287 -13.55 -0.48 -14.62
C GLU A 287 -12.66 0.77 -14.53
N GLY A 288 -12.52 1.36 -13.35
CA GLY A 288 -11.64 2.51 -13.12
C GLY A 288 -10.18 2.20 -13.41
N TYR A 289 -9.68 1.07 -12.89
CA TYR A 289 -8.30 0.63 -13.10
C TYR A 289 -8.01 0.35 -14.57
N ILE A 290 -8.84 -0.44 -15.24
CA ILE A 290 -8.66 -0.78 -16.66
C ILE A 290 -8.76 0.47 -17.53
N SER A 291 -9.66 1.42 -17.24
CA SER A 291 -9.76 2.67 -18.00
C SER A 291 -8.45 3.47 -18.05
N ALA A 292 -7.62 3.36 -17.01
CA ALA A 292 -6.33 4.03 -16.92
C ALA A 292 -5.16 3.15 -17.38
N ALA A 293 -5.18 1.85 -17.06
CA ALA A 293 -4.03 0.96 -17.21
C ALA A 293 -3.97 0.16 -18.52
N LYS A 294 -5.11 -0.05 -19.19
CA LYS A 294 -5.26 -0.94 -20.37
C LYS A 294 -4.19 -0.71 -21.44
N ASP A 295 -3.80 0.54 -21.68
CA ASP A 295 -2.87 0.89 -22.76
C ASP A 295 -1.44 0.35 -22.57
N PHE A 296 -1.01 0.11 -21.33
CA PHE A 296 0.36 -0.33 -21.03
C PHE A 296 0.46 -1.79 -20.59
N LEU A 297 -0.66 -2.40 -20.22
CA LEU A 297 -0.71 -3.78 -19.75
C LEU A 297 -0.57 -4.76 -20.91
N THR A 298 0.20 -5.83 -20.68
CA THR A 298 0.25 -6.99 -21.57
C THR A 298 -0.91 -7.95 -21.28
N ASP A 299 -1.22 -8.85 -22.22
CA ASP A 299 -2.25 -9.88 -22.02
C ASP A 299 -1.96 -10.74 -20.79
N SER A 300 -0.69 -11.14 -20.58
CA SER A 300 -0.28 -11.93 -19.42
C SER A 300 -0.46 -11.17 -18.09
N GLU A 301 -0.26 -9.86 -18.09
CA GLU A 301 -0.53 -9.04 -16.90
C GLU A 301 -2.00 -8.93 -16.61
N ILE A 302 -2.83 -8.73 -17.64
CA ILE A 302 -4.29 -8.71 -17.52
C ILE A 302 -4.78 -10.04 -16.93
N ASP A 303 -4.30 -11.17 -17.45
CA ASP A 303 -4.62 -12.49 -16.93
C ASP A 303 -4.16 -12.67 -15.47
N SER A 304 -3.03 -12.08 -15.09
CA SER A 304 -2.50 -12.15 -13.72
C SER A 304 -3.32 -11.39 -12.67
N LEU A 305 -4.12 -10.38 -13.07
CA LEU A 305 -4.86 -9.52 -12.13
C LEU A 305 -5.79 -10.34 -11.23
N ILE A 306 -6.53 -11.29 -11.80
CA ILE A 306 -7.46 -12.13 -11.03
C ILE A 306 -6.71 -13.05 -10.05
N HIS A 307 -5.49 -13.48 -10.38
CA HIS A 307 -4.66 -14.26 -9.47
C HIS A 307 -4.20 -13.42 -8.28
N GLY A 308 -3.88 -12.13 -8.50
CA GLY A 308 -3.60 -11.16 -7.44
C GLY A 308 -4.76 -11.02 -6.43
N VAL A 309 -6.01 -10.97 -6.93
CA VAL A 309 -7.22 -10.86 -6.09
C VAL A 309 -7.30 -11.95 -5.03
N TYR A 310 -6.92 -13.19 -5.37
CA TYR A 310 -6.90 -14.30 -4.40
C TYR A 310 -5.64 -14.30 -3.54
N LEU A 311 -4.48 -14.03 -4.15
CA LEU A 311 -3.18 -14.12 -3.52
C LEU A 311 -3.04 -13.17 -2.33
N LEU A 312 -3.45 -11.91 -2.46
CA LEU A 312 -3.15 -10.90 -1.46
C LEU A 312 -3.89 -11.14 -0.12
N PRO A 313 -5.21 -11.40 -0.08
CA PRO A 313 -5.87 -11.82 1.16
C PRO A 313 -5.32 -13.15 1.69
N PHE A 314 -5.01 -14.12 0.83
CA PHE A 314 -4.41 -15.38 1.25
C PHE A 314 -3.07 -15.17 1.96
N MET A 315 -2.16 -14.42 1.33
CA MET A 315 -0.83 -14.12 1.86
C MET A 315 -0.93 -13.33 3.17
N GLN A 316 -1.88 -12.40 3.27
CA GLN A 316 -2.11 -11.67 4.52
C GLN A 316 -2.62 -12.59 5.64
N GLY A 317 -3.51 -13.54 5.33
CA GLY A 317 -3.93 -14.61 6.24
C GLY A 317 -2.76 -15.47 6.71
N VAL A 318 -1.87 -15.88 5.81
CA VAL A 318 -0.63 -16.63 6.13
C VAL A 318 0.26 -15.83 7.09
N ARG A 319 0.44 -14.53 6.84
CA ARG A 319 1.25 -13.66 7.70
C ARG A 319 0.65 -13.55 9.10
N PHE A 320 -0.67 -13.36 9.22
CA PHE A 320 -1.35 -13.30 10.52
C PHE A 320 -1.25 -14.63 11.27
N LEU A 321 -1.44 -15.76 10.59
CA LEU A 321 -1.36 -17.08 11.22
C LEU A 321 0.05 -17.37 11.73
N THR A 322 1.05 -17.05 10.92
CA THR A 322 2.47 -17.19 11.28
C THR A 322 2.78 -16.37 12.53
N ASP A 323 2.27 -15.14 12.62
CA ASP A 323 2.48 -14.30 13.80
C ASP A 323 1.73 -14.83 15.03
N TYR A 324 0.50 -15.33 14.86
CA TYR A 324 -0.25 -15.99 15.94
C TYR A 324 0.51 -17.19 16.52
N ILE A 325 1.03 -18.08 15.67
CA ILE A 325 1.81 -19.26 16.11
C ILE A 325 3.09 -18.82 16.85
N ASN A 326 3.73 -17.74 16.39
CA ASN A 326 4.94 -17.20 16.98
C ASN A 326 4.73 -16.38 18.26
N GLY A 327 3.49 -16.17 18.70
CA GLY A 327 3.15 -15.43 19.90
C GLY A 327 2.97 -13.91 19.70
N ASP A 328 2.44 -13.50 18.53
CA ASP A 328 1.99 -12.13 18.24
C ASP A 328 3.10 -11.07 18.36
N LYS A 329 4.24 -11.32 17.71
CA LYS A 329 5.46 -10.51 17.83
C LYS A 329 5.56 -9.40 16.78
N TYR A 330 4.91 -9.58 15.64
CA TYR A 330 5.00 -8.68 14.49
C TYR A 330 3.85 -7.67 14.46
N TYR A 331 2.61 -8.14 14.53
CA TYR A 331 1.43 -7.28 14.49
C TYR A 331 1.01 -6.85 15.89
N LYS A 332 0.56 -5.59 16.01
CA LYS A 332 -0.08 -5.13 17.24
C LYS A 332 -1.40 -5.88 17.43
N THR A 333 -1.57 -6.48 18.61
CA THR A 333 -2.77 -7.22 19.01
C THR A 333 -3.41 -6.60 20.24
N ASN A 334 -4.75 -6.50 20.22
CA ASN A 334 -5.54 -6.03 21.36
C ASN A 334 -5.93 -7.15 22.34
N TYR A 335 -5.89 -8.41 21.90
CA TYR A 335 -6.27 -9.59 22.69
C TYR A 335 -5.54 -10.85 22.17
N PRO A 336 -5.42 -11.93 22.96
CA PRO A 336 -4.52 -13.05 22.66
C PRO A 336 -4.77 -13.81 21.35
N THR A 337 -6.00 -13.80 20.83
CA THR A 337 -6.40 -14.49 19.59
C THR A 337 -6.60 -13.55 18.41
N HIS A 338 -6.19 -12.28 18.53
CA HIS A 338 -6.50 -11.25 17.53
C HIS A 338 -5.94 -11.59 16.14
N ASN A 339 -4.69 -12.05 16.05
CA ASN A 339 -4.14 -12.46 14.75
C ASN A 339 -4.81 -13.73 14.20
N LEU A 340 -5.32 -14.63 15.04
CA LEU A 340 -6.13 -15.76 14.59
C LEU A 340 -7.48 -15.28 14.01
N VAL A 341 -8.14 -14.31 14.66
CA VAL A 341 -9.36 -13.68 14.12
C VAL A 341 -9.10 -13.06 12.76
N ARG A 342 -8.03 -12.27 12.63
CA ARG A 342 -7.62 -11.68 11.33
C ARG A 342 -7.34 -12.74 10.28
N THR A 343 -6.67 -13.83 10.66
CA THR A 343 -6.43 -14.97 9.76
C THR A 343 -7.73 -15.52 9.22
N HIS A 344 -8.69 -15.83 10.09
CA HIS A 344 -9.99 -16.36 9.68
C HIS A 344 -10.75 -15.38 8.79
N ALA A 345 -10.70 -14.08 9.10
CA ALA A 345 -11.35 -13.06 8.29
C ALA A 345 -10.78 -13.02 6.86
N GLN A 346 -9.45 -13.00 6.72
CA GLN A 346 -8.80 -12.99 5.40
C GLN A 346 -9.07 -14.29 4.63
N LEU A 347 -9.00 -15.45 5.26
CA LEU A 347 -9.27 -16.73 4.57
C LEU A 347 -10.75 -16.90 4.23
N LYS A 348 -11.67 -16.36 5.04
CA LYS A 348 -13.09 -16.27 4.68
C LYS A 348 -13.29 -15.42 3.43
N LEU A 349 -12.60 -14.28 3.34
CA LEU A 349 -12.63 -13.45 2.12
C LEU A 349 -12.15 -14.23 0.89
N VAL A 350 -11.05 -14.99 1.00
CA VAL A 350 -10.58 -15.88 -0.09
C VAL A 350 -11.67 -16.88 -0.49
N ARG A 351 -12.32 -17.55 0.47
CA ARG A 351 -13.42 -18.50 0.19
C ARG A 351 -14.57 -17.83 -0.57
N GLU A 352 -14.96 -16.63 -0.15
CA GLU A 352 -16.01 -15.88 -0.84
C GLU A 352 -15.61 -15.52 -2.27
N MET A 353 -14.36 -15.11 -2.50
CA MET A 353 -13.83 -14.83 -3.83
C MET A 353 -13.80 -16.10 -4.71
N GLU A 354 -13.44 -17.26 -4.14
CA GLU A 354 -13.45 -18.55 -4.84
C GLU A 354 -14.87 -18.95 -5.27
N LEU A 355 -15.86 -18.79 -4.39
CA LEU A 355 -17.28 -19.06 -4.68
C LEU A 355 -17.80 -18.19 -5.83
N HIS A 356 -17.30 -16.95 -5.96
CA HIS A 356 -17.71 -16.00 -6.99
C HIS A 356 -16.73 -15.91 -8.17
N ARG A 357 -15.77 -16.85 -8.29
CA ARG A 357 -14.67 -16.81 -9.28
C ARG A 357 -15.14 -16.51 -10.69
N GLN A 358 -16.12 -17.26 -11.20
CA GLN A 358 -16.63 -17.07 -12.56
C GLN A 358 -17.21 -15.66 -12.77
N HIS A 359 -17.88 -15.10 -11.75
CA HIS A 359 -18.47 -13.77 -11.83
C HIS A 359 -17.39 -12.67 -11.81
N LEU A 360 -16.42 -12.76 -10.90
CA LEU A 360 -15.30 -11.82 -10.82
C LEU A 360 -14.46 -11.83 -12.10
N THR A 361 -14.16 -13.02 -12.64
CA THR A 361 -13.46 -13.14 -13.94
C THR A 361 -14.28 -12.55 -15.09
N SER A 362 -15.61 -12.72 -15.10
CA SER A 362 -16.48 -12.12 -16.14
C SER A 362 -16.43 -10.60 -16.10
N ILE A 363 -16.51 -10.01 -14.91
CA ILE A 363 -16.42 -8.56 -14.72
C ILE A 363 -15.10 -8.04 -15.27
N LEU A 364 -13.97 -8.67 -14.93
CA LEU A 364 -12.67 -8.27 -15.44
C LEU A 364 -12.63 -8.29 -16.98
N LYS A 365 -13.13 -9.37 -17.60
CA LYS A 365 -13.21 -9.51 -19.07
C LYS A 365 -14.10 -8.45 -19.71
N GLU A 366 -15.26 -8.17 -19.12
CA GLU A 366 -16.18 -7.13 -19.58
C GLU A 366 -15.51 -5.75 -19.55
N SER A 367 -14.79 -5.42 -18.47
CA SER A 367 -14.10 -4.13 -18.31
C SER A 367 -12.98 -3.94 -19.35
N ILE A 368 -12.36 -5.02 -19.84
CA ILE A 368 -11.35 -4.95 -20.91
C ILE A 368 -12.00 -4.74 -22.29
N CYS A 369 -13.22 -5.22 -22.49
CA CYS A 369 -13.95 -5.09 -23.76
C CYS A 369 -14.71 -3.76 -23.88
N ALA A 370 -15.01 -3.10 -22.77
CA ALA A 370 -15.51 -1.73 -22.69
C ALA A 370 -14.44 -0.71 -23.12
#